data_AF-A0A9E1NVU8-F1
#
_entry.id   AF-A0A9E1NVU8-F1
#
_cell.length_a   1.000
_cell.length_b   1.000
_cell.length_c   1.000
_cell.angle_alpha   90.00
_cell.angle_beta   90.00
_cell.angle_gamma   90.00
#
_symmetry.space_group_name_H-M   'P 1'
#
loop_
_entity.id
_entity.type
_entity.pdbx_description
1 polymer ?
#
loop_
_entity_poly.entity_id
_entity_poly.type
_entity_poly.pdbx_seq_one_letter_code
_entity_poly.pdbx_strand_id
1 'polypeptide(L)'
;ALVPRVMEARGLDVTPGLMNKFSQIGDQTAVDILQVIYQEEIGHVAIGNRWYLYCCDQAELNAQTTFQLLIDEYFGGKLRGPFNRPARLAAGFETDELDELERYL
;
A
#
# COMPACT_ATOMS: atom_id res chain seq x y z
N ALA A 1 -9.79 -5.66 -4.98
CA ALA A 1 -8.92 -4.70 -4.28
C ALA A 1 -7.43 -4.78 -4.63
N LEU A 2 -7.01 -5.58 -5.62
CA LEU A 2 -5.59 -5.72 -5.97
C LEU A 2 -4.95 -4.43 -6.46
N VAL A 3 -5.66 -3.67 -7.30
CA VAL A 3 -5.17 -2.36 -7.78
C VAL A 3 -4.86 -1.42 -6.59
N PRO A 4 -5.83 -1.09 -5.71
CA PRO A 4 -5.55 -0.17 -4.60
C PRO A 4 -4.58 -0.71 -3.55
N ARG A 5 -4.68 -2.00 -3.20
CA ARG A 5 -3.92 -2.57 -2.07
C ARG A 5 -2.55 -3.15 -2.46
N VAL A 6 -2.29 -3.36 -3.75
CA VAL A 6 -1.00 -3.85 -4.26
C VAL A 6 -0.33 -2.85 -5.19
N MET A 7 -1.00 -2.44 -6.26
CA MET A 7 -0.38 -1.59 -7.30
C MET A 7 -0.23 -0.14 -6.82
N GLU A 8 -1.29 0.45 -6.29
CA GLU A 8 -1.30 1.86 -5.84
C GLU A 8 -0.60 1.99 -4.49
N ALA A 9 -0.85 1.08 -3.55
CA ALA A 9 -0.13 1.01 -2.27
C ALA A 9 1.41 0.91 -2.41
N ARG A 10 1.93 0.52 -3.59
CA ARG A 10 3.37 0.56 -3.87
C ARG A 10 3.94 1.98 -3.82
N GLY A 11 3.14 3.01 -4.11
CA GLY A 11 3.52 4.41 -3.95
C GLY A 11 3.95 4.74 -2.51
N LEU A 12 3.29 4.13 -1.52
CA LEU A 12 3.62 4.32 -0.11
C LEU A 12 5.03 3.81 0.24
N ASP A 13 5.46 2.74 -0.42
CA ASP A 13 6.74 2.10 -0.15
C ASP A 13 7.92 2.79 -0.87
N VAL A 14 7.68 3.28 -2.09
CA VAL A 14 8.74 3.77 -2.98
C VAL A 14 9.01 5.26 -2.80
N THR A 15 7.98 6.06 -2.56
CA THR A 15 8.09 7.53 -2.59
C THR A 15 9.10 8.09 -1.58
N PRO A 16 9.19 7.59 -0.33
CA PRO A 16 10.23 8.03 0.61
C PRO A 16 11.66 7.83 0.07
N GLY A 17 11.90 6.71 -0.62
CA GLY A 17 13.19 6.43 -1.26
C GLY A 17 13.50 7.37 -2.43
N LEU A 18 12.48 7.80 -3.18
CA LEU A 18 12.63 8.81 -4.23
C LEU A 18 12.93 10.19 -3.64
N MET A 19 12.21 10.61 -2.60
CA MET A 19 12.49 11.86 -1.88
C MET A 19 13.94 11.90 -1.39
N ASN A 20 14.43 10.82 -0.79
CA ASN A 20 15.81 10.73 -0.33
C ASN A 20 16.83 10.91 -1.48
N LYS A 21 16.56 10.34 -2.65
CA LYS A 21 17.44 10.51 -3.83
C LYS A 21 17.47 11.95 -4.34
N PHE A 22 16.32 12.62 -4.39
CA PHE A 22 16.25 14.03 -4.81
C PHE A 22 16.91 14.97 -3.79
N SER A 23 16.72 14.69 -2.49
CA SER A 23 17.39 15.42 -1.42
C SER A 23 18.92 15.33 -1.52
N GLN A 24 19.45 14.13 -1.82
CA GLN A 24 20.90 13.91 -1.97
C GLN A 24 21.54 14.70 -3.12
N ILE A 25 20.78 15.01 -4.17
CA ILE A 25 21.26 15.84 -5.29
C ILE A 25 20.90 17.33 -5.13
N GLY A 26 20.32 17.71 -3.98
CA GLY A 26 19.98 19.10 -3.65
C GLY A 26 18.69 19.62 -4.27
N ASP A 27 17.86 18.76 -4.86
CA ASP A 27 16.58 19.17 -5.46
C ASP A 27 15.46 19.19 -4.40
N GLN A 28 15.45 20.25 -3.59
CA GLN A 28 14.45 20.40 -2.53
C GLN A 28 13.04 20.60 -3.09
N THR A 29 12.90 21.25 -4.25
CA THR A 29 11.59 21.45 -4.89
C THR A 29 10.93 20.12 -5.23
N ALA A 30 11.68 19.16 -5.79
CA ALA A 30 11.16 17.83 -6.06
C ALA A 30 10.77 17.09 -4.77
N VAL A 31 11.54 17.22 -3.69
CA VAL A 31 11.21 16.63 -2.38
C VAL A 31 9.88 17.19 -1.86
N ASP A 32 9.69 18.50 -1.90
CA ASP A 32 8.48 19.15 -1.39
C ASP A 32 7.23 18.72 -2.17
N ILE A 33 7.34 18.61 -3.50
CA ILE A 33 6.25 18.11 -4.35
C ILE A 33 5.91 16.66 -4.03
N LEU A 34 6.93 15.79 -3.95
CA LEU A 34 6.73 14.37 -3.62
C LEU A 34 6.17 14.19 -2.21
N GLN A 35 6.50 15.08 -1.27
CA GLN A 35 5.94 15.04 0.07
C GLN A 35 4.43 15.27 0.06
N VAL A 36 3.93 16.21 -0.75
CA VAL A 36 2.47 16.43 -0.92
C VAL A 36 1.82 15.19 -1.54
N ILE A 37 2.36 14.69 -2.65
CA ILE A 37 1.84 13.51 -3.35
C ILE A 37 1.78 12.30 -2.40
N TYR A 38 2.83 12.09 -1.60
CA TYR A 38 2.88 10.97 -0.66
C TYR A 38 1.82 11.06 0.43
N GLN A 39 1.52 12.26 0.94
CA GLN A 39 0.45 12.42 1.94
C GLN A 39 -0.93 12.14 1.32
N GLU A 40 -1.16 12.58 0.09
CA GLU A 40 -2.40 12.28 -0.64
C GLU A 40 -2.54 10.79 -0.94
N GLU A 41 -1.42 10.11 -1.28
CA GLU A 41 -1.42 8.67 -1.56
C GLU A 41 -1.83 7.83 -0.35
N ILE A 42 -1.47 8.22 0.88
CA ILE A 42 -1.93 7.54 2.10
C ILE A 42 -3.47 7.57 2.16
N GLY A 43 -4.07 8.74 1.93
CA GLY A 43 -5.52 8.90 1.92
C GLY A 43 -6.19 8.14 0.78
N HIS A 44 -5.60 8.16 -0.41
CA HIS A 44 -6.07 7.43 -1.58
C HIS A 44 -6.15 5.92 -1.31
N VAL A 45 -5.05 5.32 -0.83
CA VAL A 45 -5.01 3.89 -0.48
C VAL A 45 -5.98 3.59 0.67
N ALA A 46 -6.10 4.47 1.66
CA ALA A 46 -7.05 4.30 2.77
C ALA A 46 -8.51 4.20 2.29
N ILE A 47 -8.90 5.01 1.30
CA ILE A 47 -10.25 4.97 0.72
C ILE A 47 -10.48 3.63 -0.01
N GLY A 48 -9.50 3.18 -0.80
CA GLY A 48 -9.58 1.88 -1.47
C GLY A 48 -9.68 0.72 -0.48
N ASN A 49 -8.92 0.79 0.61
CA ASN A 49 -8.95 -0.19 1.68
C ASN A 49 -10.30 -0.20 2.42
N ARG A 50 -10.85 0.97 2.74
CA ARG A 50 -12.18 1.11 3.35
C ARG A 50 -13.27 0.44 2.50
N TRP A 51 -13.29 0.70 1.20
CA TRP A 51 -14.29 0.08 0.31
C TRP A 51 -14.10 -1.42 0.18
N TYR A 52 -12.86 -1.90 0.18
CA TYR A 52 -12.60 -3.33 0.21
C TYR A 52 -13.18 -4.00 1.46
N LEU A 53 -12.88 -3.46 2.64
CA LEU A 53 -13.39 -3.98 3.90
C LEU A 53 -14.93 -3.93 3.94
N TYR A 54 -15.52 -2.83 3.47
CA TYR A 54 -16.98 -2.71 3.34
C TYR A 54 -17.56 -3.82 2.45
N CYS A 55 -17.00 -4.08 1.28
CA CYS A 55 -17.49 -5.13 0.39
C CYS A 55 -17.34 -6.54 0.98
N CYS A 56 -16.25 -6.81 1.72
CA CYS A 56 -16.07 -8.08 2.42
C CYS A 56 -17.12 -8.25 3.53
N ASP A 57 -17.37 -7.21 4.33
CA ASP A 57 -18.39 -7.21 5.37
C ASP A 57 -19.80 -7.48 4.80
N GLN A 58 -20.18 -6.77 3.73
CA GLN A 58 -21.47 -6.97 3.07
C GLN A 58 -21.64 -8.37 2.43
N ALA A 59 -20.53 -9.03 2.11
CA ALA A 59 -20.53 -10.38 1.55
C ALA A 59 -20.27 -11.47 2.62
N GLU A 60 -20.19 -11.10 3.90
CA GLU A 60 -19.85 -12.01 5.01
C GLU A 60 -18.52 -12.76 4.81
N LEU A 61 -17.55 -12.10 4.19
CA LEU A 61 -16.22 -12.65 3.89
C LEU A 61 -15.17 -12.18 4.89
N ASN A 62 -14.25 -13.08 5.29
CA ASN A 62 -13.04 -12.66 5.97
C ASN A 62 -12.14 -11.89 5.00
N ALA A 63 -11.87 -10.62 5.28
CA ALA A 63 -11.10 -9.74 4.40
C ALA A 63 -9.66 -10.22 4.19
N GLN A 64 -8.95 -10.63 5.23
CA GLN A 64 -7.56 -11.06 5.10
C GLN A 64 -7.43 -12.31 4.22
N THR A 65 -8.22 -13.35 4.50
CA THR A 65 -8.24 -14.59 3.69
C THR A 65 -8.68 -14.30 2.26
N THR A 66 -9.71 -13.46 2.08
CA THR A 66 -10.17 -13.09 0.74
C THR A 66 -9.08 -12.37 -0.04
N PHE A 67 -8.30 -11.50 0.60
CA PHE A 67 -7.24 -10.77 -0.08
C PHE A 67 -6.11 -11.68 -0.51
N GLN A 68 -5.72 -12.64 0.34
CA GLN A 68 -4.74 -13.69 0.00
C GLN A 68 -5.19 -14.49 -1.23
N LEU A 69 -6.45 -14.96 -1.24
CA LEU A 69 -7.02 -15.67 -2.39
C LEU A 69 -6.97 -14.83 -3.68
N LEU A 70 -7.31 -13.54 -3.58
CA LEU A 70 -7.23 -12.63 -4.74
C LEU A 70 -5.79 -12.46 -5.25
N ILE A 71 -4.81 -12.40 -4.36
CA ILE A 71 -3.39 -12.32 -4.74
C ILE A 71 -2.99 -13.60 -5.48
N ASP A 72 -3.31 -14.76 -4.90
CA ASP A 72 -2.97 -16.07 -5.44
C ASP A 72 -3.62 -16.32 -6.81
N GLU A 73 -4.89 -15.93 -6.96
CA GLU A 73 -5.68 -16.17 -8.17
C GLU A 73 -5.34 -15.21 -9.32
N TYR A 74 -5.10 -13.93 -9.03
CA TYR A 74 -5.06 -12.89 -10.07
C TYR A 74 -3.76 -12.11 -10.17
N PHE A 75 -2.94 -12.00 -9.13
CA PHE A 75 -1.75 -11.14 -9.18
C PHE A 75 -0.58 -11.80 -9.94
N GLY A 76 -0.44 -13.12 -9.84
CA GLY A 76 0.48 -13.93 -10.66
C GLY A 76 1.97 -13.60 -10.54
N GLY A 77 2.36 -12.69 -9.64
CA GLY A 77 3.73 -12.21 -9.46
C GLY A 77 4.09 -12.02 -7.99
N LYS A 78 5.38 -11.78 -7.71
CA LYS A 78 5.84 -11.47 -6.35
C LYS A 78 5.48 -10.06 -5.94
N LEU A 79 5.03 -9.90 -4.69
CA LEU A 79 4.92 -8.57 -4.10
C LEU A 79 6.30 -7.93 -4.00
N ARG A 80 6.37 -6.60 -4.15
CA ARG A 80 7.64 -5.87 -4.11
C ARG A 80 7.74 -5.10 -2.80
N GLY A 81 8.65 -5.55 -1.94
CA GLY A 81 9.00 -4.90 -0.69
C GLY A 81 10.23 -3.99 -0.79
N PRO A 82 10.79 -3.56 0.36
CA PRO A 82 10.16 -3.66 1.68
C PRO A 82 8.89 -2.82 1.73
N PHE A 83 7.93 -3.20 2.59
CA PHE A 83 6.73 -2.39 2.81
C PHE A 83 7.01 -1.26 3.80
N ASN A 84 6.45 -0.09 3.51
CA ASN A 84 6.40 1.02 4.45
C ASN A 84 5.27 0.78 5.44
N ARG A 85 5.55 -0.02 6.48
CA ARG A 85 4.56 -0.40 7.49
C ARG A 85 3.85 0.81 8.12
N PRO A 86 4.54 1.89 8.56
CA PRO A 86 3.86 3.06 9.08
C PRO A 86 2.81 3.65 8.13
N ALA A 87 3.14 3.78 6.84
CA ALA A 87 2.22 4.33 5.85
C ALA A 87 1.06 3.39 5.53
N ARG A 88 1.31 2.08 5.41
CA ARG A 88 0.26 1.10 5.17
C ARG A 88 -0.68 0.96 6.37
N LEU A 89 -0.16 1.01 7.61
CA LEU A 89 -0.99 1.08 8.81
C LEU A 89 -1.84 2.36 8.83
N ALA A 90 -1.26 3.51 8.45
CA ALA A 90 -2.02 4.76 8.31
C ALA A 90 -3.09 4.68 7.21
N ALA A 91 -2.89 3.85 6.18
CA ALA A 91 -3.87 3.53 5.16
C ALA A 91 -4.89 2.44 5.60
N GLY A 92 -4.86 2.01 6.86
CA GLY A 92 -5.83 1.10 7.46
C GLY A 92 -5.55 -0.39 7.26
N PHE A 93 -4.35 -0.78 6.85
CA PHE A 93 -3.94 -2.19 6.90
C PHE A 93 -3.74 -2.60 8.36
N GLU A 94 -3.94 -3.88 8.66
CA GLU A 94 -3.69 -4.42 10.00
C GLU A 94 -2.28 -5.01 10.12
N THR A 95 -1.74 -5.06 11.35
CA THR A 95 -0.39 -5.59 11.61
C THR A 95 -0.25 -7.03 11.11
N ASP A 96 -1.20 -7.89 11.48
CA ASP A 96 -1.20 -9.33 11.13
C ASP A 96 -1.35 -9.53 9.61
N GLU A 97 -2.13 -8.67 8.95
CA GLU A 97 -2.23 -8.68 7.50
C GLU A 97 -0.90 -8.32 6.83
N LEU A 98 -0.21 -7.30 7.32
CA LEU A 98 1.11 -6.92 6.79
C LEU A 98 2.15 -8.03 7.00
N ASP A 99 2.11 -8.70 8.16
CA ASP A 99 3.00 -9.83 8.46
C ASP A 99 2.78 -11.00 7.49
N GLU A 100 1.53 -11.28 7.13
CA GLU A 100 1.23 -12.29 6.09
C GLU A 100 1.67 -11.83 4.70
N LEU A 101 1.43 -10.57 4.33
CA LEU A 101 1.85 -10.05 3.03
C LEU A 101 3.37 -10.06 2.85
N GLU A 102 4.14 -9.88 3.92
CA GLU A 102 5.60 -9.96 3.87
C GLU A 102 6.10 -11.37 3.53
N ARG A 103 5.30 -12.42 3.73
CA ARG A 103 5.63 -13.79 3.30
C ARG A 103 5.57 -13.97 1.78
N TYR A 104 4.94 -13.04 1.06
CA TYR A 104 4.84 -13.04 -0.41
C TYR A 104 6.02 -12.36 -1.12
N LEU A 105 6.98 -11.79 -0.37
CA LEU A 105 8.19 -11.16 -0.91
C LEU A 105 9.19 -12.23 -1.42
#